data_AF-A0A3P2A5Q4-F1
#
_entry.id   AF-A0A3P2A5Q4-F1
#
_cell.length_a   1.000
_cell.length_b   1.000
_cell.length_c   1.000
_cell.angle_alpha   90.00
_cell.angle_beta   90.00
_cell.angle_gamma   90.00
#
_symmetry.space_group_name_H-M   'P 1'
#
loop_
_entity.id
_entity.type
_entity.pdbx_description
1 polymer ?
#
loop_
_entity_poly.entity_id
_entity_poly.type
_entity_poly.pdbx_seq_one_letter_code
_entity_poly.pdbx_strand_id
1 'polypeptide(L)'
;MNVLYLGAKNADYLHSLGDWHTMQVQVPDDNDVSSWHYLPAVADETFDAVLVAQDVSAAAHAGSFANWMRVLRRGGQLFLENSSDNHNLLVRGLSLIEPLAETVEAQEATRTTIVRKKANFFPATHHISAALYAEIAGEIQQAHYHYTFARTVAPADWDTAHYLTLFYNRQNQFEQAVEVWRQMHRQYPQSNKPLMMEVLNTLITGDYQRGFRMREAYAERFLPYERRSHAYPPPPARLHPQRWQGENLNGKTLIVWSEFGLGDEIMFASLARWLKQDCGVARLLWVVQPPLVDLLRSHPDIDEVISADTAAQHCPPVDYWDFPHALLAHCEKPFADLPKRSPYLFADADKARAFDVSTAAGKLKIGLVWRGDPRHENDAMRSLHRPELLDTLLDIPNTAWFNLQKSVNDEEAQWLQSRPITDWRGQLHDFADTAAALSQLDLLVTADTSVVHAAGALGVPALVMLAPVYDWRWGLPQNGVSPWYPSVEKVFAPHPLAGWIGKIGCVREKIVNIVD
;
A
#
# COMPACT_ATOMS: atom_id res chain seq x y z
N MET A 1 -22.34 32.70 -16.53
CA MET A 1 -22.31 31.28 -16.91
C MET A 1 -21.05 31.06 -17.73
N ASN A 2 -20.22 30.10 -17.35
CA ASN A 2 -18.99 29.76 -18.05
C ASN A 2 -19.31 28.71 -19.10
N VAL A 3 -19.08 29.04 -20.37
CA VAL A 3 -19.53 28.23 -21.49
C VAL A 3 -18.37 27.90 -22.40
N LEU A 4 -18.21 26.62 -22.74
CA LEU A 4 -17.24 26.16 -23.73
C LEU A 4 -17.96 25.84 -25.03
N TYR A 5 -17.48 26.35 -26.15
CA TYR A 5 -18.00 26.02 -27.48
C TYR A 5 -16.93 25.32 -28.34
N LEU A 6 -17.32 24.22 -28.99
CA LEU A 6 -16.49 23.40 -29.88
C LEU A 6 -17.11 23.36 -31.29
N GLY A 7 -16.40 23.85 -32.31
CA GLY A 7 -16.86 23.86 -33.71
C GLY A 7 -15.75 24.24 -34.70
N ALA A 8 -15.90 23.94 -36.00
CA ALA A 8 -14.88 24.26 -37.01
C ALA A 8 -14.89 25.72 -37.49
N LYS A 9 -15.96 26.45 -37.20
CA LYS A 9 -16.10 27.88 -37.49
C LYS A 9 -16.46 28.64 -36.22
N ASN A 10 -16.00 29.88 -36.10
CA ASN A 10 -16.42 30.77 -35.02
C ASN A 10 -17.94 30.97 -35.11
N ALA A 11 -18.63 30.69 -34.02
CA ALA A 11 -20.05 30.96 -33.92
C ALA A 11 -20.26 32.45 -33.59
N ASP A 12 -20.38 33.27 -34.63
CA ASP A 12 -20.63 34.71 -34.51
C ASP A 12 -21.90 35.02 -33.68
N TYR A 13 -22.84 34.07 -33.60
CA TYR A 13 -24.07 34.20 -32.82
C TYR A 13 -23.88 34.06 -31.30
N LEU A 14 -22.77 33.49 -30.81
CA LEU A 14 -22.54 33.35 -29.36
C LEU A 14 -22.36 34.69 -28.65
N HIS A 15 -21.96 35.73 -29.40
CA HIS A 15 -21.91 37.11 -28.91
C HIS A 15 -23.29 37.71 -28.57
N SER A 16 -24.38 37.05 -28.98
CA SER A 16 -25.76 37.48 -28.69
C SER A 16 -26.37 36.88 -27.41
N LEU A 17 -25.67 35.97 -26.71
CA LEU A 17 -26.18 35.24 -25.54
C LEU A 17 -26.05 35.97 -24.18
N GLY A 18 -25.73 37.28 -24.17
CA GLY A 18 -25.57 38.09 -22.94
C GLY A 18 -24.19 37.97 -22.28
N ASP A 19 -24.03 38.48 -21.05
CA ASP A 19 -22.76 38.58 -20.28
C ASP A 19 -22.21 37.23 -19.80
N TRP A 20 -22.14 36.23 -20.68
CA TRP A 20 -21.56 34.91 -20.39
C TRP A 20 -20.07 34.91 -20.73
N HIS A 21 -19.29 34.23 -19.91
CA HIS A 21 -17.87 34.05 -20.18
C HIS A 21 -17.72 32.83 -21.09
N THR A 22 -17.52 33.08 -22.39
CA THR A 22 -17.52 32.05 -23.42
C THR A 22 -16.11 31.83 -23.94
N MET A 23 -15.63 30.58 -23.79
CA MET A 23 -14.39 30.12 -24.39
C MET A 23 -14.69 29.33 -25.65
N GLN A 24 -14.03 29.68 -26.75
CA GLN A 24 -14.20 29.00 -28.04
C GLN A 24 -12.94 28.21 -28.38
N VAL A 25 -13.11 26.95 -28.78
CA VAL A 25 -12.03 26.11 -29.27
C VAL A 25 -12.38 25.69 -30.70
N GLN A 26 -11.57 26.16 -31.66
CA GLN A 26 -11.72 25.77 -33.06
C GLN A 26 -11.23 24.35 -33.29
N VAL A 27 -12.09 23.52 -33.88
CA VAL A 27 -11.80 22.11 -34.19
C VAL A 27 -11.67 21.96 -35.71
N PRO A 28 -10.51 21.59 -36.27
CA PRO A 28 -10.31 21.45 -37.73
C PRO A 28 -11.29 20.46 -38.38
N ASP A 29 -11.65 20.69 -39.65
CA ASP A 29 -12.63 19.92 -40.45
C ASP A 29 -12.21 18.45 -40.79
N ASP A 30 -11.06 17.97 -40.32
CA ASP A 30 -10.58 16.62 -40.64
C ASP A 30 -11.21 15.55 -39.72
N ASN A 31 -11.74 14.48 -40.33
CA ASN A 31 -12.56 13.38 -39.75
C ASN A 31 -11.93 12.55 -38.60
N ASP A 32 -10.88 13.01 -37.93
CA ASP A 32 -10.23 12.29 -36.82
C ASP A 32 -10.24 13.12 -35.53
N VAL A 33 -11.43 13.53 -35.12
CA VAL A 33 -11.65 14.31 -33.90
C VAL A 33 -11.84 13.37 -32.71
N SER A 34 -10.74 12.73 -32.34
CA SER A 34 -10.55 12.33 -30.96
C SER A 34 -10.47 13.60 -30.12
N SER A 35 -11.57 13.95 -29.43
CA SER A 35 -11.69 15.15 -28.56
C SER A 35 -10.59 15.32 -27.49
N TRP A 36 -9.71 14.33 -27.34
CA TRP A 36 -8.50 14.32 -26.54
C TRP A 36 -7.51 15.45 -26.88
N HIS A 37 -7.45 15.91 -28.14
CA HIS A 37 -6.44 16.90 -28.56
C HIS A 37 -6.81 18.37 -28.29
N TYR A 38 -8.09 18.68 -28.05
CA TYR A 38 -8.59 20.07 -28.01
C TYR A 38 -9.05 20.55 -26.63
N LEU A 39 -9.32 19.63 -25.70
CA LEU A 39 -9.60 19.92 -24.29
C LEU A 39 -8.38 20.08 -23.34
N PRO A 40 -7.11 19.77 -23.70
CA PRO A 40 -5.97 20.06 -22.83
C PRO A 40 -5.80 21.56 -22.51
N ALA A 41 -6.26 22.45 -23.40
CA ALA A 41 -6.23 23.91 -23.18
C ALA A 41 -7.18 24.39 -22.06
N VAL A 42 -8.08 23.52 -21.56
CA VAL A 42 -9.08 23.80 -20.52
C VAL A 42 -8.98 22.84 -19.33
N ALA A 43 -7.88 22.11 -19.17
CA ALA A 43 -7.76 21.02 -18.21
C ALA A 43 -8.00 21.41 -16.73
N ASP A 44 -7.81 22.69 -16.38
CA ASP A 44 -7.97 23.22 -15.02
C ASP A 44 -9.27 24.02 -14.81
N GLU A 45 -10.06 24.25 -15.87
CA GLU A 45 -11.31 25.00 -15.81
C GLU A 45 -12.55 24.10 -15.85
N THR A 46 -13.64 24.57 -15.25
CA THR A 46 -14.93 23.87 -15.26
C THR A 46 -16.04 24.78 -15.76
N PHE A 47 -16.88 24.24 -16.65
CA PHE A 47 -17.91 24.99 -17.37
C PHE A 47 -19.31 24.64 -16.90
N ASP A 48 -20.20 25.62 -16.87
CA ASP A 48 -21.62 25.40 -16.60
C ASP A 48 -22.32 24.77 -17.83
N ALA A 49 -21.81 25.03 -19.04
CA ALA A 49 -22.26 24.38 -20.27
C ALA A 49 -21.14 24.15 -21.29
N VAL A 50 -21.27 23.08 -22.08
CA VAL A 50 -20.40 22.77 -23.23
C VAL A 50 -21.30 22.61 -24.44
N LEU A 51 -21.04 23.32 -25.53
CA LEU A 51 -21.78 23.23 -26.78
C LEU A 51 -20.87 22.66 -27.87
N VAL A 52 -21.36 21.63 -28.57
CA VAL A 52 -20.65 20.93 -29.62
C VAL A 52 -21.45 21.03 -30.91
N ALA A 53 -20.86 21.69 -31.90
CA ALA A 53 -21.48 21.91 -33.20
C ALA A 53 -21.61 20.61 -34.01
N GLN A 54 -22.53 20.63 -34.98
CA GLN A 54 -22.95 19.44 -35.73
C GLN A 54 -21.81 18.76 -36.50
N ASP A 55 -20.91 19.54 -37.08
CA ASP A 55 -19.70 19.08 -37.76
C ASP A 55 -18.80 18.26 -36.83
N VAL A 56 -18.60 18.73 -35.60
CA VAL A 56 -17.77 18.08 -34.59
C VAL A 56 -18.43 16.83 -34.00
N SER A 57 -19.74 16.88 -33.72
CA SER A 57 -20.47 15.71 -33.20
C SER A 57 -20.55 14.58 -34.22
N ALA A 58 -20.64 14.93 -35.52
CA ALA A 58 -20.78 14.00 -36.62
C ALA A 58 -19.53 13.16 -36.88
N ALA A 59 -18.35 13.71 -36.59
CA ALA A 59 -17.07 13.04 -36.74
C ALA A 59 -16.57 12.38 -35.44
N ALA A 60 -17.34 12.44 -34.34
CA ALA A 60 -16.87 12.06 -33.01
C ALA A 60 -16.88 10.55 -32.75
N HIS A 61 -15.77 9.99 -32.26
CA HIS A 61 -15.77 8.61 -31.76
C HIS A 61 -16.43 8.48 -30.38
N ALA A 62 -16.78 7.26 -29.98
CA ALA A 62 -17.55 6.97 -28.76
C ALA A 62 -16.89 7.52 -27.45
N GLY A 63 -15.56 7.47 -27.32
CA GLY A 63 -14.84 8.04 -26.18
C GLY A 63 -14.86 9.59 -26.08
N SER A 64 -15.28 10.32 -27.12
CA SER A 64 -15.23 11.78 -27.12
C SER A 64 -16.27 12.42 -26.20
N PHE A 65 -17.40 11.74 -26.09
CA PHE A 65 -18.52 12.11 -25.24
C PHE A 65 -18.11 12.18 -23.76
N ALA A 66 -17.29 11.22 -23.30
CA ALA A 66 -16.81 11.19 -21.91
C ALA A 66 -15.87 12.37 -21.58
N ASN A 67 -15.08 12.82 -22.56
CA ASN A 67 -14.16 13.93 -22.40
C ASN A 67 -14.88 15.28 -22.31
N TRP A 68 -15.92 15.50 -23.12
CA TRP A 68 -16.73 16.72 -23.03
C TRP A 68 -17.47 16.80 -21.70
N MET A 69 -17.96 15.65 -21.20
CA MET A 69 -18.56 15.56 -19.87
C MET A 69 -17.55 15.86 -18.74
N ARG A 70 -16.25 15.58 -18.92
CA ARG A 70 -15.21 15.79 -17.89
C ARG A 70 -15.12 17.25 -17.44
N VAL A 71 -15.13 18.20 -18.37
CA VAL A 71 -14.92 19.64 -18.11
C VAL A 71 -16.16 20.38 -17.64
N LEU A 72 -17.33 19.73 -17.64
CA LEU A 72 -18.53 20.30 -17.05
C LEU A 72 -18.46 20.32 -15.52
N ARG A 73 -18.98 21.38 -14.92
CA ARG A 73 -19.32 21.44 -13.49
C ARG A 73 -20.41 20.43 -13.16
N ARG A 74 -20.55 20.16 -11.87
CA ARG A 74 -21.66 19.39 -11.32
C ARG A 74 -22.98 20.06 -11.72
N GLY A 75 -23.87 19.30 -12.36
CA GLY A 75 -25.16 19.81 -12.85
C GLY A 75 -25.07 20.59 -14.16
N GLY A 76 -23.87 20.73 -14.74
CA GLY A 76 -23.66 21.42 -16.02
C GLY A 76 -24.23 20.65 -17.21
N GLN A 77 -24.37 21.30 -18.35
CA GLN A 77 -25.08 20.75 -19.51
C GLN A 77 -24.19 20.67 -20.76
N LEU A 78 -24.17 19.50 -21.41
CA LEU A 78 -23.56 19.26 -22.71
C LEU A 78 -24.64 19.34 -23.78
N PHE A 79 -24.46 20.19 -24.78
CA PHE A 79 -25.35 20.37 -25.92
C PHE A 79 -24.65 19.82 -27.17
N LEU A 80 -25.29 18.88 -27.84
CA LEU A 80 -24.79 18.20 -29.04
C LEU A 80 -25.73 18.51 -30.19
N GLU A 81 -25.28 19.24 -31.20
CA GLU A 81 -26.07 19.39 -32.44
C GLU A 81 -25.91 18.13 -33.30
N ASN A 82 -27.00 17.65 -33.90
CA ASN A 82 -27.05 16.33 -34.54
C ASN A 82 -27.51 16.41 -36.02
N SER A 83 -27.12 15.42 -36.81
CA SER A 83 -27.66 15.17 -38.16
C SER A 83 -28.47 13.86 -38.22
N SER A 84 -29.32 13.71 -39.23
CA SER A 84 -30.10 12.48 -39.47
C SER A 84 -29.23 11.24 -39.73
N ASP A 85 -28.01 11.44 -40.22
CA ASP A 85 -27.18 10.37 -40.79
C ASP A 85 -26.25 9.72 -39.74
N ASN A 86 -26.14 10.30 -38.53
CA ASN A 86 -25.22 9.85 -37.47
C ASN A 86 -25.88 9.26 -36.22
N HIS A 87 -27.15 8.85 -36.36
CA HIS A 87 -27.97 8.34 -35.26
C HIS A 87 -27.30 7.19 -34.48
N ASN A 88 -26.68 6.21 -35.17
CA ASN A 88 -26.06 5.06 -34.51
C ASN A 88 -24.79 5.42 -33.69
N LEU A 89 -24.02 6.41 -34.13
CA LEU A 89 -22.81 6.86 -33.44
C LEU A 89 -23.17 7.67 -32.20
N LEU A 90 -24.18 8.55 -32.33
CA LEU A 90 -24.75 9.29 -31.22
C LEU A 90 -25.33 8.32 -30.17
N VAL A 91 -26.09 7.31 -30.59
CA VAL A 91 -26.63 6.27 -29.69
C VAL A 91 -25.51 5.53 -28.95
N ARG A 92 -24.42 5.13 -29.62
CA ARG A 92 -23.26 4.47 -28.98
C ARG A 92 -22.46 5.40 -28.06
N GLY A 93 -22.29 6.66 -28.42
CA GLY A 93 -21.60 7.66 -27.60
C GLY A 93 -22.42 8.03 -26.36
N LEU A 94 -23.72 8.25 -26.53
CA LEU A 94 -24.66 8.49 -25.44
C LEU A 94 -24.74 7.29 -24.50
N SER A 95 -24.75 6.05 -24.99
CA SER A 95 -24.74 4.87 -24.13
C SER A 95 -23.47 4.75 -23.27
N LEU A 96 -22.33 5.33 -23.69
CA LEU A 96 -21.10 5.36 -22.89
C LEU A 96 -21.14 6.40 -21.77
N ILE A 97 -21.80 7.54 -21.99
CA ILE A 97 -21.91 8.62 -21.00
C ILE A 97 -23.24 8.64 -20.25
N GLU A 98 -24.19 7.78 -20.62
CA GLU A 98 -25.46 7.55 -19.94
C GLU A 98 -25.28 7.37 -18.42
N PRO A 99 -24.27 6.64 -17.91
CA PRO A 99 -24.06 6.54 -16.47
C PRO A 99 -23.71 7.88 -15.79
N LEU A 100 -23.17 8.83 -16.56
CA LEU A 100 -22.67 10.14 -16.13
C LEU A 100 -23.72 11.26 -16.28
N ALA A 101 -24.81 10.98 -17.01
CA ALA A 101 -25.86 11.93 -17.35
C ALA A 101 -27.07 11.81 -16.43
N GLU A 102 -27.57 12.94 -15.93
CA GLU A 102 -28.80 13.05 -15.14
C GLU A 102 -30.04 12.99 -16.03
N THR A 103 -29.99 13.70 -17.17
CA THR A 103 -31.03 13.66 -18.20
C THR A 103 -30.39 13.69 -19.58
N VAL A 104 -31.07 13.07 -20.55
CA VAL A 104 -30.74 13.14 -21.98
C VAL A 104 -32.03 13.47 -22.72
N GLU A 105 -32.08 14.63 -23.35
CA GLU A 105 -33.27 15.13 -24.05
C GLU A 105 -32.92 15.41 -25.52
N ALA A 106 -33.66 14.78 -26.44
CA ALA A 106 -33.54 15.06 -27.87
C ALA A 106 -34.61 16.08 -28.29
N GLN A 107 -34.18 17.20 -28.87
CA GLN A 107 -35.06 18.23 -29.40
C GLN A 107 -35.05 18.18 -30.93
N GLU A 108 -36.09 17.57 -31.52
CA GLU A 108 -36.16 17.34 -32.97
C GLU A 108 -36.24 18.64 -33.78
N ALA A 109 -36.92 19.67 -33.27
CA ALA A 109 -37.11 20.94 -33.96
C ALA A 109 -35.79 21.72 -34.16
N THR A 110 -34.84 21.60 -33.22
CA THR A 110 -33.54 22.27 -33.26
C THR A 110 -32.39 21.31 -33.61
N ARG A 111 -32.70 20.02 -33.80
CA ARG A 111 -31.73 18.94 -34.02
C ARG A 111 -30.63 18.92 -32.96
N THR A 112 -30.98 19.10 -31.70
CA THR A 112 -30.00 19.13 -30.59
C THR A 112 -30.32 18.03 -29.58
N THR A 113 -29.30 17.33 -29.09
CA THR A 113 -29.38 16.52 -27.87
C THR A 113 -28.74 17.26 -26.72
N ILE A 114 -29.47 17.38 -25.62
CA ILE A 114 -28.99 18.01 -24.40
C ILE A 114 -28.77 16.92 -23.37
N VAL A 115 -27.56 16.87 -22.82
CA VAL A 115 -27.14 15.94 -21.78
C VAL A 115 -26.80 16.74 -20.54
N ARG A 116 -27.55 16.56 -19.46
CA ARG A 116 -27.18 17.17 -18.16
C ARG A 116 -26.21 16.25 -17.44
N LYS A 117 -25.04 16.74 -17.03
CA LYS A 117 -24.11 15.99 -16.17
C LYS A 117 -24.69 15.88 -14.78
N LYS A 118 -24.70 14.66 -14.22
CA LYS A 118 -25.10 14.45 -12.83
C LYS A 118 -24.35 15.42 -11.92
N ALA A 119 -25.09 16.14 -11.09
CA ALA A 119 -24.52 16.93 -10.01
C ALA A 119 -23.62 16.09 -9.05
N ASN A 120 -23.79 14.77 -9.08
CA ASN A 120 -23.03 13.78 -8.32
C ASN A 120 -22.10 12.91 -9.19
N PHE A 121 -21.53 13.44 -10.29
CA PHE A 121 -20.45 12.77 -11.03
C PHE A 121 -19.13 12.82 -10.25
N PHE A 122 -18.35 11.73 -10.26
CA PHE A 122 -17.05 11.66 -9.59
C PHE A 122 -15.99 11.04 -10.56
N PRO A 123 -14.69 11.35 -10.40
CA PRO A 123 -13.55 10.81 -11.18
C PRO A 123 -13.42 9.27 -11.13
N ALA A 124 -12.33 8.67 -11.62
CA ALA A 124 -12.02 7.25 -11.35
C ALA A 124 -12.19 6.87 -9.86
N THR A 125 -12.01 7.83 -8.95
CA THR A 125 -12.33 7.76 -7.53
C THR A 125 -13.81 7.46 -7.21
N HIS A 126 -14.77 7.87 -8.04
CA HIS A 126 -16.17 7.41 -7.98
C HIS A 126 -16.29 5.92 -8.11
N HIS A 127 -15.68 5.41 -9.17
CA HIS A 127 -15.85 4.04 -9.59
C HIS A 127 -15.06 3.15 -8.62
N ILE A 128 -13.91 3.62 -8.13
CA ILE A 128 -13.27 3.01 -6.96
C ILE A 128 -14.22 3.01 -5.76
N SER A 129 -14.85 4.13 -5.39
CA SER A 129 -15.78 4.19 -4.25
C SER A 129 -16.98 3.25 -4.43
N ALA A 130 -17.63 3.29 -5.59
CA ALA A 130 -18.75 2.43 -5.95
C ALA A 130 -18.35 0.96 -5.96
N ALA A 131 -17.15 0.63 -6.45
CA ALA A 131 -16.62 -0.72 -6.40
C ALA A 131 -16.40 -1.20 -4.97
N LEU A 132 -15.86 -0.34 -4.10
CA LEU A 132 -15.67 -0.63 -2.68
C LEU A 132 -17.01 -0.85 -1.96
N TYR A 133 -18.05 -0.05 -2.27
CA TYR A 133 -19.41 -0.26 -1.76
C TYR A 133 -20.05 -1.55 -2.27
N ALA A 134 -19.87 -1.88 -3.55
CA ALA A 134 -20.35 -3.13 -4.13
C ALA A 134 -19.65 -4.35 -3.48
N GLU A 135 -18.34 -4.26 -3.21
CA GLU A 135 -17.63 -5.31 -2.44
C GLU A 135 -18.22 -5.50 -1.04
N ILE A 136 -18.53 -4.40 -0.33
CA ILE A 136 -19.16 -4.44 1.01
C ILE A 136 -20.52 -5.14 0.95
N ALA A 137 -21.30 -4.88 -0.09
CA ALA A 137 -22.60 -5.50 -0.31
C ALA A 137 -22.53 -6.96 -0.79
N GLY A 138 -21.32 -7.48 -1.09
CA GLY A 138 -21.13 -8.81 -1.67
C GLY A 138 -21.46 -8.89 -3.17
N GLU A 139 -21.62 -7.75 -3.85
CA GLU A 139 -21.99 -7.63 -5.26
C GLU A 139 -20.73 -7.70 -6.15
N ILE A 140 -20.11 -8.88 -6.18
CA ILE A 140 -18.77 -9.08 -6.77
C ILE A 140 -18.70 -8.69 -8.26
N GLN A 141 -19.73 -8.99 -9.06
CA GLN A 141 -19.73 -8.60 -10.48
C GLN A 141 -19.80 -7.08 -10.68
N GLN A 142 -20.57 -6.39 -9.82
CA GLN A 142 -20.70 -4.94 -9.89
C GLN A 142 -19.41 -4.26 -9.43
N ALA A 143 -18.77 -4.78 -8.37
CA ALA A 143 -17.45 -4.33 -7.94
C ALA A 143 -16.42 -4.45 -9.07
N HIS A 144 -16.37 -5.60 -9.74
CA HIS A 144 -15.47 -5.84 -10.87
C HIS A 144 -15.73 -4.87 -12.02
N TYR A 145 -17.01 -4.64 -12.38
CA TYR A 145 -17.38 -3.66 -13.39
C TYR A 145 -16.85 -2.27 -13.03
N HIS A 146 -17.08 -1.80 -11.80
CA HIS A 146 -16.64 -0.46 -11.41
C HIS A 146 -15.11 -0.33 -11.37
N TYR A 147 -14.36 -1.32 -10.87
CA TYR A 147 -12.89 -1.25 -10.91
C TYR A 147 -12.33 -1.28 -12.33
N THR A 148 -12.85 -2.15 -13.19
CA THR A 148 -12.41 -2.24 -14.59
C THR A 148 -12.80 -0.98 -15.37
N PHE A 149 -13.96 -0.39 -15.09
CA PHE A 149 -14.35 0.90 -15.65
C PHE A 149 -13.43 2.02 -15.15
N ALA A 150 -13.14 2.09 -13.83
CA ALA A 150 -12.20 3.05 -13.26
C ALA A 150 -10.84 3.00 -13.97
N ARG A 151 -10.33 1.78 -14.18
CA ARG A 151 -9.10 1.51 -14.92
C ARG A 151 -9.18 1.94 -16.39
N THR A 152 -10.34 1.75 -17.03
CA THR A 152 -10.56 2.15 -18.42
C THR A 152 -10.57 3.67 -18.58
N VAL A 153 -11.16 4.40 -17.63
CA VAL A 153 -11.22 5.87 -17.67
C VAL A 153 -9.93 6.54 -17.19
N ALA A 154 -9.10 5.86 -16.40
CA ALA A 154 -7.81 6.37 -15.92
C ALA A 154 -6.70 5.29 -16.01
N PRO A 155 -6.29 4.88 -17.22
CA PRO A 155 -5.30 3.81 -17.42
C PRO A 155 -3.87 4.18 -16.98
N ALA A 156 -3.56 5.44 -16.69
CA ALA A 156 -2.26 5.82 -16.12
C ALA A 156 -2.27 5.87 -14.58
N ASP A 157 -3.44 5.84 -13.96
CA ASP A 157 -3.58 6.06 -12.52
C ASP A 157 -3.22 4.78 -11.74
N TRP A 158 -2.24 4.90 -10.85
CA TRP A 158 -1.76 3.81 -10.01
C TRP A 158 -2.83 3.31 -9.06
N ASP A 159 -3.70 4.20 -8.57
CA ASP A 159 -4.72 3.82 -7.61
C ASP A 159 -5.74 2.89 -8.27
N THR A 160 -6.16 3.18 -9.52
CA THR A 160 -7.07 2.29 -10.25
C THR A 160 -6.52 0.87 -10.42
N ALA A 161 -5.22 0.74 -10.71
CA ALA A 161 -4.57 -0.56 -10.81
C ALA A 161 -4.41 -1.21 -9.42
N HIS A 162 -4.03 -0.44 -8.41
CA HIS A 162 -3.81 -0.94 -7.06
C HIS A 162 -5.12 -1.48 -6.45
N TYR A 163 -6.21 -0.72 -6.52
CA TYR A 163 -7.51 -1.17 -6.02
C TYR A 163 -8.07 -2.38 -6.79
N LEU A 164 -7.93 -2.41 -8.13
CA LEU A 164 -8.35 -3.56 -8.94
C LEU A 164 -7.53 -4.83 -8.60
N THR A 165 -6.23 -4.69 -8.36
CA THR A 165 -5.38 -5.83 -7.98
C THR A 165 -5.65 -6.32 -6.56
N LEU A 166 -5.93 -5.42 -5.61
CA LEU A 166 -6.41 -5.80 -4.28
C LEU A 166 -7.74 -6.54 -4.34
N PHE A 167 -8.68 -6.08 -5.18
CA PHE A 167 -9.93 -6.79 -5.45
C PHE A 167 -9.66 -8.21 -5.95
N TYR A 168 -8.85 -8.38 -7.00
CA TYR A 168 -8.49 -9.70 -7.51
C TYR A 168 -7.80 -10.59 -6.47
N ASN A 169 -6.87 -10.05 -5.67
CA ASN A 169 -6.21 -10.78 -4.60
C ASN A 169 -7.21 -11.28 -3.53
N ARG A 170 -8.20 -10.46 -3.15
CA ARG A 170 -9.28 -10.87 -2.22
C ARG A 170 -10.15 -12.00 -2.78
N GLN A 171 -10.31 -12.07 -4.10
CA GLN A 171 -11.05 -13.14 -4.80
C GLN A 171 -10.17 -14.34 -5.18
N ASN A 172 -8.91 -14.42 -4.72
CA ASN A 172 -7.92 -15.43 -5.12
C ASN A 172 -7.62 -15.48 -6.63
N GLN A 173 -7.85 -14.38 -7.35
CA GLN A 173 -7.61 -14.23 -8.78
C GLN A 173 -6.20 -13.66 -9.06
N PHE A 174 -5.17 -14.32 -8.54
CA PHE A 174 -3.80 -13.76 -8.49
C PHE A 174 -3.19 -13.49 -9.86
N GLU A 175 -3.39 -14.37 -10.84
CA GLU A 175 -2.88 -14.13 -12.20
C GLU A 175 -3.57 -12.93 -12.88
N GLN A 176 -4.83 -12.64 -12.55
CA GLN A 176 -5.49 -11.41 -13.02
C GLN A 176 -4.88 -10.18 -12.36
N ALA A 177 -4.56 -10.25 -11.07
CA ALA A 177 -3.88 -9.17 -10.36
C ALA A 177 -2.48 -8.88 -10.93
N VAL A 178 -1.72 -9.93 -11.23
CA VAL A 178 -0.40 -9.84 -11.88
C VAL A 178 -0.52 -9.27 -13.30
N GLU A 179 -1.51 -9.70 -14.07
CA GLU A 179 -1.71 -9.22 -15.45
C GLU A 179 -2.03 -7.73 -15.52
N VAL A 180 -2.71 -7.15 -14.53
CA VAL A 180 -2.90 -5.68 -14.44
C VAL A 180 -1.57 -4.94 -14.39
N TRP A 181 -0.61 -5.42 -13.59
CA TRP A 181 0.73 -4.81 -13.51
C TRP A 181 1.55 -5.04 -14.77
N ARG A 182 1.45 -6.23 -15.39
CA ARG A 182 2.10 -6.50 -16.69
C ARG A 182 1.56 -5.59 -17.79
N GLN A 183 0.25 -5.34 -17.83
CA GLN A 183 -0.35 -4.40 -18.76
C GLN A 183 0.17 -2.98 -18.54
N MET A 184 0.24 -2.53 -17.28
CA MET A 184 0.84 -1.24 -16.96
C MET A 184 2.31 -1.17 -17.36
N HIS A 185 3.09 -2.23 -17.16
CA HIS A 185 4.48 -2.25 -17.61
C HIS A 185 4.60 -2.13 -19.14
N ARG A 186 3.76 -2.86 -19.90
CA ARG A 186 3.74 -2.78 -21.37
C ARG A 186 3.33 -1.38 -21.86
N GLN A 187 2.43 -0.70 -21.16
CA GLN A 187 1.97 0.65 -21.48
C GLN A 187 2.98 1.74 -21.08
N TYR A 188 3.71 1.52 -19.99
CA TYR A 188 4.64 2.48 -19.40
C TYR A 188 6.02 1.84 -19.14
N PRO A 189 6.73 1.36 -20.18
CA PRO A 189 7.97 0.59 -20.04
C PRO A 189 9.13 1.38 -19.40
N GLN A 190 9.06 2.72 -19.43
CA GLN A 190 10.01 3.61 -18.77
C GLN A 190 9.89 3.63 -17.24
N SER A 191 8.76 3.16 -16.69
CA SER A 191 8.55 3.10 -15.25
C SER A 191 8.86 1.70 -14.73
N ASN A 192 9.70 1.62 -13.69
CA ASN A 192 9.98 0.38 -12.98
C ASN A 192 8.93 0.06 -11.91
N LYS A 193 8.03 1.00 -11.59
CA LYS A 193 7.00 0.82 -10.56
C LYS A 193 6.05 -0.36 -10.85
N PRO A 194 5.55 -0.59 -12.09
CA PRO A 194 4.70 -1.75 -12.36
C PRO A 194 5.42 -3.08 -12.13
N LEU A 195 6.70 -3.17 -12.49
CA LEU A 195 7.51 -4.37 -12.24
C LEU A 195 7.65 -4.64 -10.74
N MET A 196 7.92 -3.59 -9.95
CA MET A 196 7.96 -3.70 -8.49
C MET A 196 6.59 -4.15 -7.95
N MET A 197 5.49 -3.56 -8.42
CA MET A 197 4.16 -3.98 -7.98
C MET A 197 3.81 -5.42 -8.38
N GLU A 198 4.28 -5.90 -9.54
CA GLU A 198 4.16 -7.31 -9.94
C GLU A 198 4.91 -8.24 -8.96
N VAL A 199 6.14 -7.86 -8.58
CA VAL A 199 6.93 -8.57 -7.56
C VAL A 199 6.17 -8.62 -6.24
N LEU A 200 5.71 -7.48 -5.72
CA LEU A 200 4.98 -7.43 -4.45
C LEU A 200 3.67 -8.23 -4.49
N ASN A 201 2.94 -8.20 -5.62
CA ASN A 201 1.76 -9.03 -5.83
C ASN A 201 2.07 -10.53 -5.93
N THR A 202 3.28 -10.90 -6.31
CA THR A 202 3.70 -12.31 -6.29
C THR A 202 4.06 -12.73 -4.86
N LEU A 203 4.74 -11.85 -4.11
CA LEU A 203 5.13 -12.12 -2.72
C LEU A 203 3.90 -12.23 -1.79
N ILE A 204 2.87 -11.40 -1.97
CA ILE A 204 1.68 -11.40 -1.09
C ILE A 204 0.88 -12.71 -1.15
N THR A 205 1.00 -13.49 -2.24
CA THR A 205 0.33 -14.80 -2.35
C THR A 205 1.08 -15.92 -1.64
N GLY A 206 2.28 -15.63 -1.13
CA GLY A 206 3.15 -16.61 -0.47
C GLY A 206 4.13 -17.32 -1.42
N ASP A 207 4.12 -17.01 -2.73
CA ASP A 207 5.14 -17.48 -3.67
C ASP A 207 6.42 -16.64 -3.55
N TYR A 208 7.05 -16.75 -2.37
CA TYR A 208 8.22 -15.95 -2.02
C TYR A 208 9.40 -16.24 -2.94
N GLN A 209 9.65 -17.50 -3.29
CA GLN A 209 10.81 -17.83 -4.13
C GLN A 209 10.68 -17.23 -5.52
N ARG A 210 9.49 -17.27 -6.15
CA ARG A 210 9.27 -16.61 -7.44
C ARG A 210 9.40 -15.09 -7.29
N GLY A 211 8.74 -14.50 -6.29
CA GLY A 211 8.76 -13.05 -6.09
C GLY A 211 10.17 -12.51 -5.85
N PHE A 212 10.97 -13.14 -4.99
CA PHE A 212 12.35 -12.72 -4.74
C PHE A 212 13.28 -12.97 -5.93
N ARG A 213 13.12 -14.06 -6.70
CA ARG A 213 13.85 -14.23 -7.97
C ARG A 213 13.52 -13.13 -8.98
N MET A 214 12.24 -12.77 -9.10
CA MET A 214 11.82 -11.66 -9.96
C MET A 214 12.45 -10.35 -9.49
N ARG A 215 12.47 -10.10 -8.17
CA ARG A 215 13.13 -8.93 -7.61
C ARG A 215 14.61 -8.87 -8.00
N GLU A 216 15.36 -9.94 -7.76
CA GLU A 216 16.79 -10.00 -8.07
C GLU A 216 17.09 -9.82 -9.56
N ALA A 217 16.26 -10.40 -10.43
CA ALA A 217 16.37 -10.21 -11.88
C ALA A 217 16.22 -8.74 -12.33
N TYR A 218 15.59 -7.91 -11.49
CA TYR A 218 15.36 -6.49 -11.73
C TYR A 218 16.13 -5.58 -10.76
N ALA A 219 16.99 -6.11 -9.89
CA ALA A 219 17.64 -5.36 -8.82
C ALA A 219 18.36 -4.10 -9.36
N GLU A 220 19.12 -4.23 -10.45
CA GLU A 220 19.81 -3.08 -11.08
C GLU A 220 18.86 -1.97 -11.55
N ARG A 221 17.62 -2.32 -11.91
CA ARG A 221 16.58 -1.35 -12.31
C ARG A 221 15.90 -0.72 -11.10
N PHE A 222 15.93 -1.38 -9.95
CA PHE A 222 15.33 -0.91 -8.71
C PHE A 222 16.30 -0.13 -7.82
N LEU A 223 17.61 -0.15 -8.11
CA LEU A 223 18.64 0.64 -7.42
C LEU A 223 18.27 2.13 -7.15
N PRO A 224 17.58 2.87 -8.05
CA PRO A 224 17.15 4.25 -7.77
C PRO A 224 15.94 4.35 -6.83
N TYR A 225 15.16 3.28 -6.67
CA TYR A 225 13.94 3.20 -5.85
C TYR A 225 14.20 2.60 -4.45
N GLU A 226 15.30 1.87 -4.30
CA GLU A 226 15.58 1.00 -3.14
C GLU A 226 16.22 1.69 -1.93
N ARG A 227 16.68 2.94 -2.04
CA ARG A 227 17.22 3.67 -0.87
C ARG A 227 16.10 4.38 -0.09
N ARG A 228 15.13 3.59 0.39
CA ARG A 228 14.07 4.02 1.34
C ARG A 228 14.62 4.25 2.75
N SER A 229 15.83 3.81 3.03
CA SER A 229 16.58 4.10 4.25
C SER A 229 17.80 4.97 3.91
N HIS A 230 18.38 5.61 4.94
CA HIS A 230 19.75 6.14 4.88
C HIS A 230 20.72 4.97 4.67
N ALA A 231 20.71 4.39 3.46
CA ALA A 231 21.34 3.12 3.16
C ALA A 231 22.80 3.14 3.62
N TYR A 232 23.09 2.26 4.57
CA TYR A 232 24.44 1.97 5.02
C TYR A 232 25.28 1.52 3.82
N PRO A 233 26.59 1.81 3.82
CA PRO A 233 27.41 1.62 2.63
C PRO A 233 27.29 0.18 2.13
N PRO A 234 27.29 -0.04 0.79
CA PRO A 234 27.38 -1.38 0.24
C PRO A 234 28.61 -2.08 0.84
N PRO A 235 28.67 -3.43 0.79
CA PRO A 235 29.85 -4.14 1.24
C PRO A 235 31.11 -3.55 0.57
N PRO A 236 32.25 -3.52 1.28
CA PRO A 236 33.52 -3.07 0.71
C PRO A 236 33.76 -3.68 -0.68
N ALA A 237 34.28 -2.89 -1.62
CA ALA A 237 34.48 -3.33 -3.02
C ALA A 237 35.25 -4.65 -3.13
N ARG A 238 36.16 -4.93 -2.19
CA ARG A 238 36.89 -6.20 -2.08
C ARG A 238 36.00 -7.44 -1.93
N LEU A 239 34.78 -7.29 -1.41
CA LEU A 239 33.80 -8.38 -1.25
C LEU A 239 32.89 -8.53 -2.46
N HIS A 240 32.77 -7.54 -3.35
CA HIS A 240 31.82 -7.57 -4.49
C HIS A 240 31.90 -8.87 -5.32
N PRO A 241 33.09 -9.44 -5.61
CA PRO A 241 33.19 -10.71 -6.35
C PRO A 241 32.64 -11.94 -5.61
N GLN A 242 32.41 -11.83 -4.31
CA GLN A 242 31.97 -12.91 -3.42
C GLN A 242 30.47 -12.88 -3.14
N ARG A 243 29.68 -12.12 -3.93
CA ARG A 243 28.23 -12.12 -3.73
C ARG A 243 27.69 -13.53 -3.99
N TRP A 244 27.00 -14.11 -3.03
CA TRP A 244 26.40 -15.44 -3.16
C TRP A 244 25.41 -15.46 -4.33
N GLN A 245 25.46 -16.53 -5.13
CA GLN A 245 24.60 -16.77 -6.30
C GLN A 245 23.89 -18.12 -6.20
N GLY A 246 23.89 -18.76 -5.03
CA GLY A 246 23.34 -20.11 -4.82
C GLY A 246 24.40 -21.22 -4.80
N GLU A 247 25.68 -20.87 -4.68
CA GLU A 247 26.74 -21.85 -4.44
C GLU A 247 26.51 -22.64 -3.14
N ASN A 248 27.13 -23.83 -3.06
CA ASN A 248 27.07 -24.65 -1.85
C ASN A 248 27.80 -23.97 -0.68
N LEU A 249 27.06 -23.72 0.41
CA LEU A 249 27.55 -23.05 1.60
C LEU A 249 28.07 -24.00 2.70
N ASN A 250 28.11 -25.31 2.46
CA ASN A 250 28.57 -26.29 3.45
C ASN A 250 30.01 -26.02 3.88
N GLY A 251 30.21 -25.74 5.16
CA GLY A 251 31.53 -25.41 5.70
C GLY A 251 32.01 -23.99 5.41
N LYS A 252 31.16 -23.13 4.82
CA LYS A 252 31.51 -21.77 4.39
C LYS A 252 31.10 -20.70 5.39
N THR A 253 31.70 -19.53 5.25
CA THR A 253 31.32 -18.31 5.97
C THR A 253 30.45 -17.42 5.08
N LEU A 254 29.26 -17.06 5.57
CA LEU A 254 28.34 -16.13 4.90
C LEU A 254 28.13 -14.89 5.78
N ILE A 255 28.15 -13.71 5.16
CA ILE A 255 27.71 -12.46 5.81
C ILE A 255 26.47 -11.89 5.12
N VAL A 256 25.42 -11.62 5.88
CA VAL A 256 24.20 -10.97 5.38
C VAL A 256 24.28 -9.46 5.66
N TRP A 257 24.11 -8.63 4.63
CA TRP A 257 24.35 -7.18 4.71
C TRP A 257 23.06 -6.38 4.85
N SER A 258 23.03 -5.39 5.75
CA SER A 258 21.87 -4.49 5.93
C SER A 258 21.42 -3.84 4.61
N GLU A 259 20.11 -3.80 4.38
CA GLU A 259 19.50 -3.30 3.12
C GLU A 259 18.37 -2.29 3.37
N PHE A 260 17.40 -2.61 4.24
CA PHE A 260 16.13 -1.86 4.37
C PHE A 260 15.84 -1.32 5.78
N GLY A 261 14.60 -1.42 6.25
CA GLY A 261 14.17 -0.90 7.55
C GLY A 261 14.45 -1.88 8.68
N LEU A 262 14.36 -1.38 9.91
CA LEU A 262 14.58 -2.19 11.12
C LEU A 262 13.67 -3.41 11.19
N GLY A 263 12.42 -3.27 10.73
CA GLY A 263 11.45 -4.37 10.68
C GLY A 263 11.83 -5.47 9.69
N ASP A 264 12.39 -5.09 8.53
CA ASP A 264 12.84 -6.06 7.52
C ASP A 264 14.05 -6.84 8.06
N GLU A 265 15.02 -6.16 8.69
CA GLU A 265 16.18 -6.82 9.30
C GLU A 265 15.79 -7.84 10.37
N ILE A 266 14.85 -7.49 11.26
CA ILE A 266 14.32 -8.43 12.27
C ILE A 266 13.62 -9.61 11.58
N MET A 267 12.81 -9.34 10.55
CA MET A 267 12.05 -10.38 9.85
C MET A 267 12.95 -11.38 9.15
N PHE A 268 13.89 -10.91 8.32
CA PHE A 268 14.76 -11.80 7.55
C PHE A 268 15.76 -12.55 8.44
N ALA A 269 16.09 -12.05 9.64
CA ALA A 269 16.90 -12.79 10.60
C ALA A 269 16.29 -14.17 10.94
N SER A 270 14.96 -14.36 10.80
CA SER A 270 14.32 -15.67 10.97
C SER A 270 14.86 -16.75 10.03
N LEU A 271 15.48 -16.37 8.91
CA LEU A 271 16.08 -17.27 7.93
C LEU A 271 17.46 -17.81 8.35
N ALA A 272 18.07 -17.28 9.41
CA ALA A 272 19.37 -17.75 9.90
C ALA A 272 19.36 -19.26 10.22
N ARG A 273 18.24 -19.77 10.76
CA ARG A 273 18.02 -21.20 11.01
C ARG A 273 18.16 -22.03 9.72
N TRP A 274 17.53 -21.60 8.65
CA TRP A 274 17.61 -22.25 7.34
C TRP A 274 19.02 -22.21 6.75
N LEU A 275 19.70 -21.06 6.84
CA LEU A 275 21.09 -20.92 6.38
C LEU A 275 22.04 -21.86 7.13
N LYS A 276 21.92 -22.00 8.45
CA LYS A 276 22.75 -22.92 9.24
C LYS A 276 22.41 -24.38 9.01
N GLN A 277 21.12 -24.73 8.99
CA GLN A 277 20.69 -26.13 8.98
C GLN A 277 20.64 -26.76 7.59
N ASP A 278 19.95 -26.12 6.65
CA ASP A 278 19.70 -26.70 5.33
C ASP A 278 20.80 -26.29 4.33
N CYS A 279 21.33 -25.06 4.42
CA CYS A 279 22.41 -24.60 3.54
C CYS A 279 23.82 -24.97 4.05
N GLY A 280 23.97 -25.36 5.33
CA GLY A 280 25.23 -25.82 5.91
C GLY A 280 26.27 -24.73 6.21
N VAL A 281 25.84 -23.46 6.35
CA VAL A 281 26.73 -22.35 6.70
C VAL A 281 27.45 -22.66 8.03
N ALA A 282 28.78 -22.70 8.00
CA ALA A 282 29.57 -22.96 9.20
C ALA A 282 29.61 -21.75 10.11
N ARG A 283 29.82 -20.56 9.54
CA ARG A 283 29.85 -19.28 10.26
C ARG A 283 28.96 -18.26 9.57
N LEU A 284 27.94 -17.78 10.27
CA LEU A 284 26.97 -16.81 9.79
C LEU A 284 27.17 -15.48 10.52
N LEU A 285 27.42 -14.43 9.75
CA LEU A 285 27.53 -13.06 10.24
C LEU A 285 26.36 -12.22 9.72
N TRP A 286 25.94 -11.23 10.49
CA TRP A 286 24.87 -10.33 10.10
C TRP A 286 25.25 -8.88 10.36
N VAL A 287 25.26 -8.05 9.32
CA VAL A 287 25.42 -6.60 9.44
C VAL A 287 24.06 -5.97 9.60
N VAL A 288 23.84 -5.22 10.68
CA VAL A 288 22.56 -4.59 11.00
C VAL A 288 22.70 -3.15 11.43
N GLN A 289 21.60 -2.41 11.35
CA GLN A 289 21.55 -1.04 11.84
C GLN A 289 21.85 -0.97 13.34
N PRO A 290 22.51 0.10 13.82
CA PRO A 290 22.93 0.21 15.22
C PRO A 290 21.83 -0.09 16.26
N PRO A 291 20.57 0.36 16.09
CA PRO A 291 19.51 0.07 17.07
C PRO A 291 19.18 -1.42 17.25
N LEU A 292 19.61 -2.29 16.33
CA LEU A 292 19.30 -3.73 16.34
C LEU A 292 20.45 -4.60 16.85
N VAL A 293 21.66 -4.05 16.97
CA VAL A 293 22.88 -4.83 17.26
C VAL A 293 22.73 -5.67 18.53
N ASP A 294 22.31 -5.05 19.63
CA ASP A 294 22.21 -5.74 20.92
C ASP A 294 21.09 -6.78 20.94
N LEU A 295 19.97 -6.51 20.27
CA LEU A 295 18.88 -7.48 20.17
C LEU A 295 19.30 -8.69 19.33
N LEU A 296 19.90 -8.49 18.14
CA LEU A 296 20.22 -9.59 17.24
C LEU A 296 21.37 -10.47 17.76
N ARG A 297 22.19 -9.99 18.70
CA ARG A 297 23.17 -10.83 19.41
C ARG A 297 22.52 -11.98 20.19
N SER A 298 21.24 -11.87 20.52
CA SER A 298 20.49 -12.95 21.17
C SER A 298 20.12 -14.10 20.22
N HIS A 299 20.30 -13.94 18.91
CA HIS A 299 19.88 -14.91 17.91
C HIS A 299 20.72 -16.20 17.97
N PRO A 300 20.14 -17.40 18.23
CA PRO A 300 20.93 -18.61 18.45
C PRO A 300 21.69 -19.14 17.23
N ASP A 301 21.20 -18.83 16.03
CA ASP A 301 21.79 -19.32 14.77
C ASP A 301 22.68 -18.26 14.05
N ILE A 302 22.88 -17.07 14.62
CA ILE A 302 23.80 -16.04 14.09
C ILE A 302 25.05 -16.03 14.97
N ASP A 303 26.22 -16.28 14.37
CA ASP A 303 27.47 -16.42 15.14
C ASP A 303 28.09 -15.05 15.48
N GLU A 304 27.84 -14.02 14.66
CA GLU A 304 28.37 -12.67 14.89
C GLU A 304 27.45 -11.59 14.31
N VAL A 305 27.21 -10.54 15.09
CA VAL A 305 26.43 -9.37 14.67
C VAL A 305 27.32 -8.14 14.62
N ILE A 306 27.34 -7.47 13.47
CA ILE A 306 28.21 -6.32 13.19
C ILE A 306 27.33 -5.08 12.99
N SER A 307 27.68 -3.98 13.65
CA SER A 307 27.02 -2.69 13.41
C SER A 307 27.39 -2.17 12.02
N ALA A 308 26.38 -1.78 11.25
CA ALA A 308 26.53 -1.19 9.92
C ALA A 308 27.41 0.08 9.92
N ASP A 309 27.43 0.85 11.01
CA ASP A 309 28.34 2.00 11.20
C ASP A 309 29.82 1.61 11.13
N THR A 310 30.14 0.37 11.53
CA THR A 310 31.51 -0.12 11.72
C THR A 310 31.88 -1.24 10.74
N ALA A 311 30.93 -1.71 9.95
CA ALA A 311 31.05 -2.90 9.11
C ALA A 311 32.17 -2.76 8.06
N ALA A 312 32.35 -1.57 7.48
CA ALA A 312 33.40 -1.33 6.49
C ALA A 312 34.83 -1.58 7.05
N GLN A 313 35.04 -1.33 8.35
CA GLN A 313 36.34 -1.45 9.02
C GLN A 313 36.52 -2.83 9.65
N HIS A 314 35.44 -3.43 10.16
CA HIS A 314 35.48 -4.64 10.98
C HIS A 314 35.02 -5.90 10.25
N CYS A 315 34.68 -5.83 8.96
CA CYS A 315 34.27 -7.02 8.22
C CYS A 315 35.43 -8.03 8.11
N PRO A 316 35.30 -9.22 8.72
CA PRO A 316 36.31 -10.26 8.63
C PRO A 316 36.36 -10.83 7.21
N PRO A 317 37.38 -11.64 6.87
CA PRO A 317 37.37 -12.46 5.68
C PRO A 317 36.15 -13.41 5.70
N VAL A 318 35.41 -13.44 4.60
CA VAL A 318 34.23 -14.30 4.40
C VAL A 318 34.35 -15.00 3.04
N ASP A 319 33.67 -16.13 2.88
CA ASP A 319 33.59 -16.81 1.57
C ASP A 319 32.55 -16.13 0.68
N TYR A 320 31.40 -15.77 1.26
CA TYR A 320 30.27 -15.19 0.54
C TYR A 320 29.59 -14.06 1.32
N TRP A 321 28.89 -13.18 0.61
CA TRP A 321 27.95 -12.22 1.19
C TRP A 321 26.66 -12.12 0.38
N ASP A 322 25.56 -11.68 1.00
CA ASP A 322 24.34 -11.33 0.27
C ASP A 322 23.44 -10.34 1.03
N PHE A 323 22.37 -9.87 0.38
CA PHE A 323 21.33 -9.06 1.01
C PHE A 323 20.17 -9.93 1.53
N PRO A 324 19.47 -9.51 2.62
CA PRO A 324 18.34 -10.22 3.18
C PRO A 324 17.26 -10.59 2.15
N HIS A 325 16.89 -9.67 1.25
CA HIS A 325 15.85 -9.93 0.25
C HIS A 325 16.30 -10.88 -0.88
N ALA A 326 17.61 -11.05 -1.07
CA ALA A 326 18.16 -11.96 -2.08
C ALA A 326 18.22 -13.41 -1.57
N LEU A 327 18.27 -13.63 -0.24
CA LEU A 327 18.38 -14.96 0.37
C LEU A 327 17.34 -15.96 -0.17
N LEU A 328 16.08 -15.56 -0.25
CA LEU A 328 15.00 -16.43 -0.72
C LEU A 328 14.95 -16.57 -2.25
N ALA A 329 15.65 -15.74 -3.01
CA ALA A 329 15.80 -15.92 -4.45
C ALA A 329 16.64 -17.18 -4.76
N HIS A 330 17.60 -17.50 -3.88
CA HIS A 330 18.46 -18.68 -3.96
C HIS A 330 17.84 -19.94 -3.35
N CYS A 331 16.61 -19.84 -2.83
CA CYS A 331 15.91 -20.96 -2.22
C CYS A 331 14.98 -21.67 -3.21
N GLU A 332 15.12 -22.99 -3.33
CA GLU A 332 14.21 -23.81 -4.15
C GLU A 332 13.01 -24.34 -3.35
N LYS A 333 13.17 -24.48 -2.03
CA LYS A 333 12.17 -25.08 -1.14
C LYS A 333 11.06 -24.09 -0.77
N PRO A 334 9.78 -24.51 -0.71
CA PRO A 334 8.69 -23.64 -0.24
C PRO A 334 9.00 -23.03 1.13
N PHE A 335 8.70 -21.74 1.27
CA PHE A 335 8.95 -21.01 2.53
C PHE A 335 8.27 -21.67 3.74
N ALA A 336 7.09 -22.26 3.55
CA ALA A 336 6.36 -22.97 4.59
C ALA A 336 7.15 -24.16 5.16
N ASP A 337 8.02 -24.77 4.35
CA ASP A 337 8.77 -25.98 4.68
C ASP A 337 10.17 -25.68 5.22
N LEU A 338 10.62 -24.42 5.16
CA LEU A 338 11.93 -24.03 5.70
C LEU A 338 11.96 -24.29 7.21
N PRO A 339 13.11 -24.70 7.76
CA PRO A 339 13.25 -24.86 9.20
C PRO A 339 13.07 -23.49 9.88
N LYS A 340 12.02 -23.38 10.68
CA LYS A 340 11.70 -22.16 11.43
C LYS A 340 12.15 -22.31 12.88
N ARG A 341 12.54 -21.19 13.47
CA ARG A 341 12.71 -21.05 14.92
C ARG A 341 11.72 -20.00 15.41
N SER A 342 10.99 -20.29 16.48
CA SER A 342 10.11 -19.33 17.14
C SER A 342 10.06 -19.67 18.64
N PRO A 343 10.46 -18.75 19.53
CA PRO A 343 11.09 -17.46 19.26
C PRO A 343 12.52 -17.60 18.73
N TYR A 344 13.00 -16.61 17.97
CA TYR A 344 14.37 -16.56 17.45
C TYR A 344 15.19 -15.36 17.94
N LEU A 345 14.58 -14.45 18.69
CA LEU A 345 15.25 -13.39 19.45
C LEU A 345 14.79 -13.42 20.91
N PHE A 346 15.66 -12.97 21.82
CA PHE A 346 15.42 -13.06 23.26
C PHE A 346 15.76 -11.73 23.95
N ALA A 347 14.90 -11.34 24.89
CA ALA A 347 15.11 -10.15 25.70
C ALA A 347 16.23 -10.36 26.73
N ASP A 348 16.97 -9.28 27.01
CA ASP A 348 17.88 -9.22 28.13
C ASP A 348 17.09 -9.16 29.45
N ALA A 349 17.34 -10.12 30.35
CA ALA A 349 16.61 -10.27 31.60
C ALA A 349 16.89 -9.14 32.60
N ASP A 350 18.05 -8.50 32.56
CA ASP A 350 18.39 -7.38 33.42
C ASP A 350 17.71 -6.10 32.92
N LYS A 351 17.68 -5.86 31.60
CA LYS A 351 16.88 -4.77 31.00
C LYS A 351 15.39 -4.95 31.28
N ALA A 352 14.89 -6.18 31.20
CA ALA A 352 13.47 -6.49 31.43
C ALA A 352 12.98 -6.06 32.83
N ARG A 353 13.84 -6.11 33.85
CA ARG A 353 13.50 -5.69 35.23
C ARG A 353 13.22 -4.18 35.37
N ALA A 354 13.65 -3.35 34.41
CA ALA A 354 13.37 -1.91 34.42
C ALA A 354 11.90 -1.60 34.11
N PHE A 355 11.21 -2.51 33.42
CA PHE A 355 9.82 -2.35 33.01
C PHE A 355 8.87 -2.91 34.07
N ASP A 356 8.58 -2.11 35.10
CA ASP A 356 7.71 -2.50 36.20
C ASP A 356 6.26 -2.72 35.76
N VAL A 357 5.77 -3.93 36.02
CA VAL A 357 4.39 -4.38 35.75
C VAL A 357 3.67 -4.85 37.03
N SER A 358 4.23 -4.56 38.21
CA SER A 358 3.70 -5.00 39.50
C SER A 358 2.28 -4.48 39.77
N THR A 359 1.98 -3.26 39.34
CA THR A 359 0.66 -2.62 39.44
C THR A 359 -0.40 -3.26 38.52
N ALA A 360 0.04 -4.12 37.60
CA ALA A 360 -0.81 -4.85 36.66
C ALA A 360 -0.98 -6.34 37.04
N ALA A 361 -0.63 -6.73 38.28
CA ALA A 361 -0.82 -8.11 38.75
C ALA A 361 -2.29 -8.56 38.58
N GLY A 362 -2.47 -9.74 37.97
CA GLY A 362 -3.81 -10.31 37.72
C GLY A 362 -4.59 -9.68 36.57
N LYS A 363 -3.98 -8.77 35.81
CA LYS A 363 -4.57 -8.16 34.59
C LYS A 363 -3.83 -8.64 33.35
N LEU A 364 -4.51 -8.64 32.21
CA LEU A 364 -3.91 -8.81 30.90
C LEU A 364 -3.09 -7.56 30.56
N LYS A 365 -1.77 -7.71 30.37
CA LYS A 365 -0.84 -6.60 30.11
C LYS A 365 -0.69 -6.37 28.61
N ILE A 366 -1.11 -5.20 28.14
CA ILE A 366 -1.23 -4.90 26.72
C ILE A 366 -0.37 -3.69 26.34
N GLY A 367 0.54 -3.88 25.39
CA GLY A 367 1.33 -2.80 24.80
C GLY A 367 0.60 -2.11 23.65
N LEU A 368 0.82 -0.81 23.48
CA LEU A 368 0.28 0.01 22.40
C LEU A 368 1.39 0.66 21.57
N VAL A 369 1.29 0.52 20.24
CA VAL A 369 2.07 1.27 19.24
C VAL A 369 1.19 1.62 18.06
N TRP A 370 0.83 2.88 17.89
CA TRP A 370 -0.23 3.26 16.94
C TRP A 370 0.27 3.84 15.62
N ARG A 371 1.55 4.20 15.52
CA ARG A 371 2.13 4.73 14.28
C ARG A 371 3.62 4.46 14.09
N GLY A 372 4.00 4.35 12.83
CA GLY A 372 5.39 4.16 12.42
C GLY A 372 6.19 5.47 12.33
N ASP A 373 7.25 5.43 11.52
CA ASP A 373 8.04 6.60 11.16
C ASP A 373 7.20 7.54 10.27
N PRO A 374 6.99 8.82 10.66
CA PRO A 374 6.21 9.77 9.87
C PRO A 374 6.81 10.08 8.50
N ARG A 375 8.09 9.73 8.26
CA ARG A 375 8.75 9.87 6.95
C ARG A 375 8.43 8.73 6.00
N HIS A 376 7.74 7.69 6.46
CA HIS A 376 7.36 6.55 5.64
C HIS A 376 6.35 6.97 4.55
N GLU A 377 6.56 6.55 3.29
CA GLU A 377 5.72 6.94 2.14
C GLU A 377 4.22 6.63 2.30
N ASN A 378 3.91 5.57 3.04
CA ASN A 378 2.54 5.13 3.35
C ASN A 378 2.06 5.50 4.77
N ASP A 379 2.75 6.40 5.48
CA ASP A 379 2.43 6.76 6.88
C ASP A 379 0.97 7.21 7.05
N ALA A 380 0.45 8.04 6.12
CA ALA A 380 -0.91 8.54 6.16
C ALA A 380 -1.98 7.44 6.25
N MET A 381 -1.74 6.26 5.67
CA MET A 381 -2.69 5.14 5.65
C MET A 381 -2.34 4.05 6.68
N ARG A 382 -1.05 3.82 6.95
CA ARG A 382 -0.59 2.75 7.87
C ARG A 382 -0.56 3.15 9.34
N SER A 383 -0.62 4.44 9.63
CA SER A 383 -0.54 4.98 10.99
C SER A 383 -1.89 5.53 11.47
N LEU A 384 -2.16 5.36 12.76
CA LEU A 384 -3.30 5.97 13.44
C LEU A 384 -2.88 7.35 13.98
N HIS A 385 -3.31 8.42 13.32
CA HIS A 385 -2.99 9.80 13.72
C HIS A 385 -3.94 10.40 14.77
N ARG A 386 -4.92 9.61 15.23
CA ARG A 386 -5.93 10.01 16.22
C ARG A 386 -5.99 8.96 17.33
N PRO A 387 -5.06 8.98 18.30
CA PRO A 387 -4.98 7.94 19.32
C PRO A 387 -6.23 7.85 20.21
N GLU A 388 -7.07 8.90 20.26
CA GLU A 388 -8.34 8.90 21.01
C GLU A 388 -9.29 7.78 20.57
N LEU A 389 -9.15 7.29 19.32
CA LEU A 389 -9.94 6.15 18.87
C LEU A 389 -9.64 4.87 19.68
N LEU A 390 -8.46 4.77 20.29
CA LEU A 390 -8.07 3.67 21.18
C LEU A 390 -8.71 3.74 22.55
N ASP A 391 -9.37 4.86 22.93
CA ASP A 391 -10.06 4.99 24.22
C ASP A 391 -11.08 3.83 24.41
N THR A 392 -11.71 3.40 23.31
CA THR A 392 -12.61 2.24 23.29
C THR A 392 -11.97 0.92 23.68
N LEU A 393 -10.64 0.77 23.62
CA LEU A 393 -9.94 -0.42 24.11
C LEU A 393 -9.66 -0.33 25.61
N LEU A 394 -9.43 0.88 26.13
CA LEU A 394 -9.03 1.10 27.51
C LEU A 394 -10.15 0.76 28.51
N ASP A 395 -11.41 0.74 28.05
CA ASP A 395 -12.58 0.39 28.85
C ASP A 395 -12.77 -1.13 29.06
N ILE A 396 -11.90 -1.98 28.49
CA ILE A 396 -12.00 -3.44 28.69
C ILE A 396 -11.57 -3.79 30.12
N PRO A 397 -12.43 -4.45 30.94
CA PRO A 397 -12.09 -4.80 32.32
C PRO A 397 -10.90 -5.76 32.38
N ASN A 398 -10.24 -5.83 33.53
CA ASN A 398 -9.09 -6.73 33.78
C ASN A 398 -7.91 -6.56 32.79
N THR A 399 -7.76 -5.39 32.18
CA THR A 399 -6.61 -5.05 31.32
C THR A 399 -5.73 -3.97 31.97
N ALA A 400 -4.45 -3.97 31.62
CA ALA A 400 -3.48 -2.92 31.94
C ALA A 400 -2.73 -2.52 30.68
N TRP A 401 -2.59 -1.21 30.45
CA TRP A 401 -2.11 -0.66 29.18
C TRP A 401 -0.75 0.01 29.33
N PHE A 402 0.13 -0.23 28.36
CA PHE A 402 1.51 0.24 28.36
C PHE A 402 1.84 0.90 27.01
N ASN A 403 2.39 2.12 27.03
CA ASN A 403 2.79 2.81 25.82
C ASN A 403 4.20 2.40 25.39
N LEU A 404 4.33 1.88 24.17
CA LEU A 404 5.61 1.59 23.52
C LEU A 404 5.89 2.52 22.32
N GLN A 405 5.03 3.51 22.05
CA GLN A 405 5.24 4.52 21.03
C GLN A 405 6.40 5.44 21.43
N LYS A 406 7.55 5.29 20.76
CA LYS A 406 8.78 6.05 21.04
C LYS A 406 8.66 7.55 20.77
N SER A 407 8.02 7.92 19.67
CA SER A 407 7.87 9.32 19.27
C SER A 407 6.42 9.72 19.33
N VAL A 408 6.10 10.73 20.13
CA VAL A 408 4.75 11.30 20.28
C VAL A 408 4.81 12.82 20.12
N ASN A 409 3.77 13.41 19.54
CA ASN A 409 3.57 14.87 19.47
C ASN A 409 2.92 15.39 20.77
N ASP A 410 2.70 16.71 20.87
CA ASP A 410 2.15 17.33 22.08
C ASP A 410 0.71 16.86 22.39
N GLU A 411 -0.13 16.67 21.38
CA GLU A 411 -1.51 16.18 21.54
C GLU A 411 -1.53 14.73 22.05
N GLU A 412 -0.68 13.88 21.48
CA GLU A 412 -0.50 12.48 21.91
C GLU A 412 0.08 12.39 23.33
N ALA A 413 1.00 13.29 23.70
CA ALA A 413 1.54 13.36 25.05
C ALA A 413 0.47 13.78 26.08
N GLN A 414 -0.37 14.77 25.74
CA GLN A 414 -1.52 15.15 26.56
C GLN A 414 -2.54 14.02 26.66
N TRP A 415 -2.78 13.31 25.55
CA TRP A 415 -3.65 12.14 25.53
C TRP A 415 -3.16 11.09 26.52
N LEU A 416 -1.89 10.67 26.43
CA LEU A 416 -1.27 9.70 27.35
C LEU A 416 -1.39 10.11 28.82
N GLN A 417 -1.16 11.38 29.14
CA GLN A 417 -1.21 11.88 30.53
C GLN A 417 -2.59 11.77 31.19
N SER A 418 -3.67 11.75 30.40
CA SER A 418 -5.03 11.73 30.93
C SER A 418 -5.69 10.35 30.88
N ARG A 419 -4.96 9.29 30.54
CA ARG A 419 -5.46 7.91 30.45
C ARG A 419 -4.67 6.99 31.39
N PRO A 420 -5.25 5.85 31.81
CA PRO A 420 -4.56 4.87 32.66
C PRO A 420 -3.57 4.02 31.84
N ILE A 421 -2.62 4.68 31.15
CA ILE A 421 -1.59 4.04 30.32
C ILE A 421 -0.23 4.33 30.97
N THR A 422 0.54 3.28 31.25
CA THR A 422 1.91 3.43 31.75
C THR A 422 2.83 3.82 30.60
N ASP A 423 3.43 5.02 30.66
CA ASP A 423 4.31 5.53 29.59
C ASP A 423 5.76 5.03 29.75
N TRP A 424 6.18 4.09 28.89
CA TRP A 424 7.55 3.55 28.87
C TRP A 424 8.46 4.21 27.83
N ARG A 425 7.98 5.22 27.08
CA ARG A 425 8.75 5.90 26.03
C ARG A 425 10.16 6.33 26.46
N GLY A 426 10.30 6.87 27.68
CA GLY A 426 11.58 7.34 28.21
C GLY A 426 12.62 6.24 28.48
N GLN A 427 12.22 4.96 28.37
CA GLN A 427 13.06 3.79 28.61
C GLN A 427 13.44 3.07 27.30
N LEU A 428 12.92 3.50 26.14
CA LEU A 428 13.05 2.81 24.85
C LEU A 428 14.12 3.47 23.95
N HIS A 429 15.39 3.17 24.20
CA HIS A 429 16.51 3.75 23.45
C HIS A 429 16.79 2.95 22.17
N ASP A 430 16.82 1.63 22.27
CA ASP A 430 17.10 0.68 21.20
C ASP A 430 16.08 -0.48 21.14
N PHE A 431 16.31 -1.47 20.26
CA PHE A 431 15.43 -2.63 20.17
C PHE A 431 15.67 -3.68 21.25
N ALA A 432 16.81 -3.65 21.95
CA ALA A 432 16.99 -4.50 23.13
C ALA A 432 16.13 -4.01 24.30
N ASP A 433 15.98 -2.69 24.48
CA ASP A 433 15.01 -2.09 25.42
C ASP A 433 13.57 -2.41 24.99
N THR A 434 13.28 -2.31 23.69
CA THR A 434 11.94 -2.66 23.15
C THR A 434 11.61 -4.13 23.38
N ALA A 435 12.57 -5.04 23.18
CA ALA A 435 12.43 -6.46 23.46
C ALA A 435 12.22 -6.74 24.95
N ALA A 436 12.97 -6.05 25.82
CA ALA A 436 12.80 -6.10 27.27
C ALA A 436 11.40 -5.66 27.69
N ALA A 437 10.88 -4.54 27.16
CA ALA A 437 9.51 -4.10 27.40
C ALA A 437 8.47 -5.13 26.94
N LEU A 438 8.61 -5.63 25.69
CA LEU A 438 7.70 -6.62 25.12
C LEU A 438 7.67 -7.92 25.94
N SER A 439 8.81 -8.34 26.51
CA SER A 439 8.89 -9.55 27.34
C SER A 439 8.07 -9.49 28.63
N GLN A 440 7.66 -8.29 29.06
CA GLN A 440 6.83 -8.09 30.25
C GLN A 440 5.32 -8.07 29.95
N LEU A 441 4.94 -8.15 28.66
CA LEU A 441 3.57 -8.03 28.19
C LEU A 441 3.00 -9.38 27.77
N ASP A 442 1.67 -9.50 27.86
CA ASP A 442 0.94 -10.68 27.40
C ASP A 442 0.49 -10.51 25.94
N LEU A 443 0.30 -9.26 25.49
CA LEU A 443 -0.18 -8.91 24.15
C LEU A 443 0.39 -7.57 23.68
N LEU A 444 0.74 -7.46 22.40
CA LEU A 444 0.99 -6.19 21.73
C LEU A 444 -0.18 -5.86 20.78
N VAL A 445 -0.74 -4.66 20.88
CA VAL A 445 -1.65 -4.10 19.86
C VAL A 445 -0.89 -3.01 19.11
N THR A 446 -0.74 -3.18 17.80
CA THR A 446 0.14 -2.29 17.03
C THR A 446 -0.39 -2.03 15.62
N ALA A 447 -0.05 -0.86 15.06
CA ALA A 447 -0.03 -0.67 13.61
C ALA A 447 1.10 -1.51 12.97
N ASP A 448 1.16 -1.58 11.64
CA ASP A 448 2.31 -2.15 10.94
C ASP A 448 3.55 -1.28 11.21
N THR A 449 4.42 -1.69 12.14
CA THR A 449 5.64 -0.96 12.57
C THR A 449 6.80 -1.94 12.79
N SER A 450 8.04 -1.48 13.00
CA SER A 450 9.13 -2.38 13.37
C SER A 450 8.93 -3.10 14.72
N VAL A 451 8.05 -2.58 15.60
CA VAL A 451 7.79 -3.20 16.92
C VAL A 451 7.01 -4.50 16.79
N VAL A 452 6.10 -4.63 15.81
CA VAL A 452 5.39 -5.92 15.59
C VAL A 452 6.36 -7.03 15.18
N HIS A 453 7.39 -6.69 14.43
CA HIS A 453 8.42 -7.64 14.00
C HIS A 453 9.26 -8.10 15.17
N ALA A 454 9.60 -7.19 16.09
CA ALA A 454 10.23 -7.56 17.35
C ALA A 454 9.32 -8.49 18.17
N ALA A 455 8.05 -8.14 18.39
CA ALA A 455 7.11 -9.00 19.12
C ALA A 455 7.01 -10.41 18.51
N GLY A 456 6.85 -10.51 17.19
CA GLY A 456 6.82 -11.78 16.48
C GLY A 456 8.12 -12.59 16.60
N ALA A 457 9.28 -11.94 16.56
CA ALA A 457 10.58 -12.59 16.72
C ALA A 457 10.83 -13.12 18.14
N LEU A 458 10.30 -12.41 19.15
CA LEU A 458 10.29 -12.83 20.55
C LEU A 458 9.19 -13.85 20.90
N GLY A 459 8.28 -14.13 19.96
CA GLY A 459 7.13 -15.00 20.22
C GLY A 459 6.07 -14.39 21.13
N VAL A 460 6.12 -13.08 21.36
CA VAL A 460 5.08 -12.36 22.10
C VAL A 460 3.83 -12.29 21.23
N PRO A 461 2.64 -12.64 21.76
CA PRO A 461 1.38 -12.48 21.04
C PRO A 461 1.18 -11.03 20.58
N ALA A 462 0.74 -10.83 19.33
CA ALA A 462 0.44 -9.49 18.84
C ALA A 462 -0.76 -9.45 17.91
N LEU A 463 -1.54 -8.37 17.99
CA LEU A 463 -2.57 -7.97 17.04
C LEU A 463 -2.05 -6.81 16.20
N VAL A 464 -1.82 -7.05 14.91
CA VAL A 464 -1.39 -6.00 13.97
C VAL A 464 -2.58 -5.45 13.18
N MET A 465 -2.90 -4.17 13.39
CA MET A 465 -3.93 -3.46 12.66
C MET A 465 -3.39 -3.01 11.30
N LEU A 466 -3.84 -3.68 10.24
CA LEU A 466 -3.35 -3.43 8.88
C LEU A 466 -4.15 -2.34 8.16
N ALA A 467 -3.47 -1.50 7.40
CA ALA A 467 -4.10 -0.56 6.47
C ALA A 467 -4.91 -1.29 5.38
N PRO A 468 -5.89 -0.64 4.72
CA PRO A 468 -6.59 -1.24 3.58
C PRO A 468 -5.64 -1.66 2.46
N VAL A 469 -4.58 -0.85 2.27
CA VAL A 469 -3.41 -1.16 1.46
C VAL A 469 -2.27 -1.57 2.41
N TYR A 470 -1.94 -2.85 2.43
CA TYR A 470 -0.92 -3.41 3.32
C TYR A 470 0.18 -4.13 2.55
N ASP A 471 1.31 -4.34 3.22
CA ASP A 471 2.51 -4.88 2.61
C ASP A 471 2.45 -6.41 2.41
N TRP A 472 3.14 -6.90 1.38
CA TRP A 472 3.20 -8.30 0.97
C TRP A 472 3.56 -9.26 2.11
N ARG A 473 4.36 -8.81 3.09
CA ARG A 473 4.81 -9.64 4.21
C ARG A 473 3.65 -10.18 5.06
N TRP A 474 2.50 -9.52 5.05
CA TRP A 474 1.33 -9.95 5.82
C TRP A 474 0.51 -11.02 5.11
N GLY A 475 0.75 -11.28 3.82
CA GLY A 475 -0.01 -12.24 3.04
C GLY A 475 -1.50 -11.90 2.97
N LEU A 476 -2.33 -12.84 2.52
CA LEU A 476 -3.74 -12.59 2.26
C LEU A 476 -4.63 -12.65 3.52
N PRO A 477 -5.86 -12.07 3.48
CA PRO A 477 -6.74 -11.97 4.65
C PRO A 477 -7.34 -13.29 5.15
N GLN A 478 -7.43 -14.32 4.29
CA GLN A 478 -8.11 -15.57 4.63
C GLN A 478 -7.39 -16.38 5.71
N ASN A 479 -6.11 -16.10 5.94
CA ASN A 479 -5.36 -16.61 7.07
C ASN A 479 -5.18 -15.46 8.08
N GLY A 480 -5.75 -15.57 9.27
CA GLY A 480 -5.61 -14.56 10.32
C GLY A 480 -4.18 -14.44 10.85
N VAL A 481 -3.35 -15.46 10.70
CA VAL A 481 -1.98 -15.49 11.27
C VAL A 481 -0.95 -15.00 10.24
N SER A 482 0.09 -14.31 10.72
CA SER A 482 1.21 -13.90 9.88
C SER A 482 1.99 -15.11 9.35
N PRO A 483 2.37 -15.14 8.05
CA PRO A 483 3.17 -16.23 7.50
C PRO A 483 4.59 -16.29 8.10
N TRP A 484 5.09 -15.15 8.59
CA TRP A 484 6.42 -15.02 9.21
C TRP A 484 6.40 -15.23 10.72
N TYR A 485 5.30 -14.88 11.40
CA TYR A 485 5.24 -14.88 12.86
C TYR A 485 3.99 -15.62 13.36
N PRO A 486 4.15 -16.85 13.87
CA PRO A 486 3.02 -17.63 14.40
C PRO A 486 2.28 -16.97 15.57
N SER A 487 2.95 -16.09 16.34
CA SER A 487 2.37 -15.35 17.46
C SER A 487 1.65 -14.05 17.04
N VAL A 488 1.72 -13.66 15.77
CA VAL A 488 1.13 -12.40 15.28
C VAL A 488 -0.13 -12.68 14.50
N GLU A 489 -1.25 -12.18 15.00
CA GLU A 489 -2.52 -12.16 14.30
C GLU A 489 -2.72 -10.82 13.59
N LYS A 490 -3.19 -10.90 12.36
CA LYS A 490 -3.45 -9.79 11.46
C LYS A 490 -4.90 -9.37 11.60
N VAL A 491 -5.10 -8.12 11.97
CA VAL A 491 -6.41 -7.49 12.02
C VAL A 491 -6.60 -6.67 10.76
N PHE A 492 -7.31 -7.27 9.80
CA PHE A 492 -7.74 -6.59 8.59
C PHE A 492 -8.95 -5.71 8.89
N ALA A 493 -9.12 -4.69 8.06
CA ALA A 493 -10.38 -3.97 7.99
C ALA A 493 -11.53 -4.96 7.66
N PRO A 494 -12.68 -4.92 8.36
CA PRO A 494 -13.81 -5.79 8.06
C PRO A 494 -14.34 -5.57 6.63
N HIS A 495 -14.06 -4.41 6.04
CA HIS A 495 -14.29 -4.13 4.63
C HIS A 495 -13.34 -3.06 4.08
N PRO A 496 -13.20 -2.90 2.75
CA PRO A 496 -12.22 -1.98 2.15
C PRO A 496 -12.36 -0.50 2.54
N LEU A 497 -13.57 -0.03 2.86
CA LEU A 497 -13.82 1.34 3.36
C LEU A 497 -13.65 1.49 4.89
N ALA A 498 -13.41 0.41 5.64
CA ALA A 498 -13.40 0.51 7.09
C ALA A 498 -12.13 1.24 7.55
N GLY A 499 -12.33 2.40 8.17
CA GLY A 499 -11.27 3.15 8.82
C GLY A 499 -10.76 2.48 10.10
N TRP A 500 -9.92 3.20 10.83
CA TRP A 500 -9.34 2.72 12.09
C TRP A 500 -10.38 2.26 13.12
N ILE A 501 -11.55 2.90 13.18
CA ILE A 501 -12.64 2.54 14.10
C ILE A 501 -13.06 1.07 13.93
N GLY A 502 -13.25 0.60 12.70
CA GLY A 502 -13.66 -0.78 12.44
C GLY A 502 -12.60 -1.79 12.88
N LYS A 503 -11.33 -1.50 12.64
CA LYS A 503 -10.20 -2.35 13.05
C LYS A 503 -10.05 -2.41 14.56
N ILE A 504 -10.20 -1.27 15.24
CA ILE A 504 -10.17 -1.17 16.69
C ILE A 504 -11.35 -1.96 17.28
N GLY A 505 -12.52 -1.96 16.65
CA GLY A 505 -13.64 -2.82 17.00
C GLY A 505 -13.27 -4.31 16.97
N CYS A 506 -12.66 -4.78 15.87
CA CYS A 506 -12.18 -6.17 15.78
C CYS A 506 -11.09 -6.50 16.82
N VAL A 507 -10.19 -5.56 17.12
CA VAL A 507 -9.19 -5.72 18.20
C VAL A 507 -9.90 -5.85 19.55
N ARG A 508 -10.90 -5.01 19.84
CA ARG A 508 -11.68 -5.06 21.08
C ARG A 508 -12.32 -6.42 21.27
N GLU A 509 -13.01 -6.93 20.26
CA GLU A 509 -13.66 -8.26 20.30
C GLU A 509 -12.64 -9.36 20.64
N LYS A 510 -11.46 -9.32 20.01
CA LYS A 510 -10.38 -10.27 20.28
C LYS A 510 -9.88 -10.19 21.72
N ILE A 511 -9.66 -8.99 22.25
CA ILE A 511 -9.17 -8.81 23.62
C ILE A 511 -10.23 -9.25 24.63
N VAL A 512 -11.51 -8.92 24.41
CA VAL A 512 -12.61 -9.38 25.27
C VAL A 512 -12.64 -10.90 25.34
N ASN A 513 -12.52 -11.60 24.21
CA ASN A 513 -12.45 -13.06 24.17
C ASN A 513 -11.20 -13.68 24.84
N ILE A 514 -10.13 -12.90 25.07
CA ILE A 514 -8.95 -13.36 25.81
C ILE A 514 -9.16 -13.19 27.32
N VAL A 515 -9.92 -12.17 27.72
CA VAL A 515 -10.17 -11.82 29.13
C VAL A 515 -11.32 -12.61 29.73
N ASP A 516 -12.35 -12.91 28.92
CA ASP A 516 -13.47 -13.81 29.26
C ASP A 516 -13.02 -15.27 29.30
#